data_AF-A0A351GK41-F1
#
_entry.id   AF-A0A351GK41-F1
#
_cell.length_a   1.000
_cell.length_b   1.000
_cell.length_c   1.000
_cell.angle_alpha   90.00
_cell.angle_beta   90.00
_cell.angle_gamma   90.00
#
_symmetry.space_group_name_H-M   'P 1'
#
loop_
_entity.id
_entity.type
_entity.pdbx_description
1 polymer ?
#
loop_
_entity_poly.entity_id
_entity_poly.type
_entity_poly.pdbx_seq_one_letter_code
_entity_poly.pdbx_strand_id
1 'polypeptide(L)'
;MKTDLTKDNLRNASYWVIIIAGVFFGLIYFRSFLEPIVLALVVWYLIRTARKYVGRIKIRGKSLPGIIQRILAFILTVSLLYGVYQIVSVNVKLISANADSYDDNLQVFIDQIKGFTEANSSYIPEVNVQETIDRIDYQSILSSVFNSVSVVLGNFALVIVYVIFFLIEENFFSQKLDNLFKKDANRKNVMGIVGRINKAVNKYFTVKTEVSLITAGISYLILLAYGVDFPVLWAFIIFVLNYIPYIGSLVASLLPAIFAIFQFASFWPFVWVFFTVEAVQI
;
A
#
# COMPACT_ATOMS: atom_id res chain seq x y z
N MET A 1 17.50 8.15 -35.81
CA MET A 1 17.89 9.14 -34.78
C MET A 1 19.41 9.07 -34.62
N LYS A 2 20.17 9.91 -35.33
CA LYS A 2 21.64 9.98 -35.18
C LYS A 2 21.91 10.87 -33.97
N THR A 3 22.23 10.27 -32.83
CA THR A 3 22.74 11.00 -31.66
C THR A 3 24.14 11.50 -32.01
N ASP A 4 24.25 12.79 -32.30
CA ASP A 4 25.52 13.44 -32.58
C ASP A 4 26.32 13.50 -31.27
N LEU A 5 27.40 12.74 -31.16
CA LEU A 5 28.24 12.61 -29.96
C LEU A 5 29.19 13.82 -29.84
N THR A 6 28.62 15.02 -29.77
CA THR A 6 29.37 16.24 -29.50
C THR A 6 29.81 16.29 -28.03
N LYS A 7 30.91 16.97 -27.73
CA LYS A 7 31.44 17.10 -26.35
C LYS A 7 30.41 17.65 -25.36
N ASP A 8 29.52 18.54 -25.81
CA ASP A 8 28.44 19.10 -24.99
C ASP A 8 27.37 18.06 -24.66
N ASN A 9 27.03 17.17 -25.60
CA ASN A 9 26.09 16.08 -25.38
C ASN A 9 26.65 15.03 -24.41
N LEU A 10 27.94 14.71 -24.52
CA LEU A 10 28.63 13.83 -23.57
C LEU A 10 28.70 14.46 -22.17
N ARG A 11 29.00 15.76 -22.06
CA ARG A 11 29.01 16.46 -20.76
C ARG A 11 27.62 16.46 -20.11
N ASN A 12 26.58 16.76 -20.87
CA ASN A 12 25.21 16.75 -20.37
C ASN A 12 24.78 15.33 -19.95
N ALA A 13 25.14 14.30 -20.71
CA ALA A 13 24.89 12.92 -20.34
C ALA A 13 25.60 12.55 -19.02
N SER A 14 26.87 12.93 -18.86
CA SER A 14 27.61 12.71 -17.61
C SER A 14 26.97 13.41 -16.42
N TYR A 15 26.48 14.65 -16.58
CA TYR A 15 25.76 15.33 -15.51
C TYR A 15 24.46 14.62 -15.14
N TRP A 16 23.69 14.13 -16.11
CA TRP A 16 22.50 13.34 -15.83
C TRP A 16 22.83 12.04 -15.09
N VAL A 17 23.89 11.32 -15.51
CA VAL A 17 24.32 10.10 -14.82
C VAL A 17 24.72 10.40 -13.38
N ILE A 18 25.50 11.46 -13.14
CA ILE A 18 25.92 11.85 -11.79
C ILE A 18 24.71 12.24 -10.93
N ILE A 19 23.76 13.03 -11.47
CA ILE A 19 22.55 13.43 -10.74
C ILE A 19 21.70 12.20 -10.42
N ILE A 20 21.47 11.32 -11.39
CA ILE A 20 20.66 10.12 -11.20
C ILE A 20 21.32 9.20 -10.17
N ALA A 21 22.62 8.92 -10.30
CA ALA A 21 23.36 8.10 -9.35
C ALA A 21 23.37 8.72 -7.94
N GLY A 22 23.56 10.04 -7.84
CA GLY A 22 23.50 10.77 -6.58
C GLY A 22 22.11 10.72 -5.93
N VAL A 23 21.05 10.82 -6.72
CA VAL A 23 19.66 10.67 -6.24
C VAL A 23 19.42 9.24 -5.75
N PHE A 24 19.78 8.21 -6.53
CA PHE A 24 19.64 6.81 -6.10
C PHE A 24 20.44 6.51 -4.84
N PHE A 25 21.69 6.98 -4.78
CA PHE A 25 22.53 6.85 -3.60
C PHE A 25 21.87 7.52 -2.39
N GLY A 26 21.37 8.75 -2.55
CA GLY A 26 20.64 9.47 -1.50
C GLY A 26 19.38 8.72 -1.05
N LEU A 27 18.59 8.19 -1.97
CA LEU A 27 17.38 7.42 -1.66
C LEU A 27 17.71 6.16 -0.84
N ILE A 28 18.78 5.45 -1.20
CA ILE A 28 19.22 4.25 -0.49
C ILE A 28 19.78 4.63 0.90
N TYR A 29 20.65 5.62 0.96
CA TYR A 29 21.33 6.03 2.18
C TYR A 29 20.36 6.63 3.21
N PHE A 30 19.41 7.45 2.77
CA PHE A 30 18.41 8.10 3.62
C PHE A 30 17.08 7.34 3.70
N ARG A 31 17.03 6.08 3.24
CA ARG A 31 15.81 5.27 3.19
C ARG A 31 15.04 5.28 4.53
N SER A 32 15.71 5.00 5.64
CA SER A 32 15.09 4.93 6.97
C SER A 32 14.46 6.26 7.42
N PHE A 33 14.96 7.39 6.91
CA PHE A 33 14.38 8.71 7.16
C PHE A 33 13.24 9.03 6.17
N LEU A 34 13.36 8.59 4.91
CA LEU A 34 12.39 8.85 3.86
C LEU A 34 11.11 8.00 3.99
N GLU A 35 11.21 6.76 4.47
CA GLU A 35 10.06 5.86 4.67
C GLU A 35 8.91 6.49 5.46
N PRO A 36 9.12 6.99 6.70
CA PRO A 36 8.04 7.62 7.46
C PRO A 36 7.53 8.93 6.83
N ILE A 37 8.37 9.65 6.09
CA ILE A 37 7.98 10.86 5.35
C ILE A 37 7.02 10.49 4.21
N VAL A 38 7.33 9.44 3.45
CA VAL A 38 6.47 8.94 2.37
C VAL A 38 5.13 8.45 2.94
N LEU A 39 5.15 7.71 4.04
CA LEU A 39 3.93 7.29 4.73
C LEU A 39 3.09 8.47 5.22
N ALA A 40 3.73 9.47 5.84
CA ALA A 40 3.07 10.70 6.27
C ALA A 40 2.46 11.46 5.10
N LEU A 41 3.11 11.45 3.94
CA LEU A 41 2.59 12.06 2.72
C LEU A 41 1.32 11.34 2.24
N VAL A 42 1.30 10.00 2.25
CA VAL A 42 0.08 9.21 1.94
C VAL A 42 -1.03 9.56 2.92
N VAL A 43 -0.77 9.53 4.23
CA VAL A 43 -1.77 9.87 5.27
C VAL A 43 -2.26 11.30 5.13
N TRP A 44 -1.37 12.25 4.82
CA TRP A 44 -1.75 13.63 4.56
C TRP A 44 -2.70 13.75 3.37
N TYR A 45 -2.47 13.01 2.27
CA TYR A 45 -3.41 12.94 1.14
C TYR A 45 -4.74 12.26 1.51
N LEU A 46 -4.74 11.26 2.39
CA LEU A 46 -5.97 10.67 2.94
C LEU A 46 -6.77 11.72 3.71
N ILE A 47 -6.12 12.51 4.57
CA ILE A 47 -6.76 13.61 5.31
C ILE A 47 -7.33 14.65 4.36
N ARG A 48 -6.61 15.01 3.28
CA ARG A 48 -7.13 15.93 2.26
C ARG A 48 -8.36 15.38 1.56
N THR A 49 -8.37 14.08 1.24
CA THR A 49 -9.52 13.39 0.65
C THR A 49 -10.68 13.37 1.64
N ALA A 50 -10.46 12.99 2.90
CA ALA A 50 -11.47 13.04 3.96
C ALA A 50 -12.04 14.46 4.14
N ARG A 51 -11.20 15.49 4.15
CA ARG A 51 -11.61 16.91 4.24
C ARG A 51 -12.53 17.32 3.10
N LYS A 52 -12.27 16.87 1.87
CA LYS A 52 -13.15 17.10 0.70
C LYS A 52 -14.53 16.49 0.93
N TYR A 53 -14.62 15.31 1.54
CA TYR A 53 -15.89 14.64 1.85
C TYR A 53 -16.61 15.28 3.04
N VAL A 54 -15.91 15.57 4.14
CA VAL A 54 -16.45 16.30 5.29
C VAL A 54 -16.99 17.66 4.88
N GLY A 55 -16.30 18.38 3.99
CA GLY A 55 -16.74 19.68 3.48
C GLY A 55 -18.02 19.64 2.63
N ARG A 56 -18.44 18.46 2.16
CA ARG A 56 -19.73 18.28 1.47
C ARG A 56 -20.91 18.18 2.45
N ILE A 57 -20.65 17.89 3.72
CA ILE A 57 -21.68 17.81 4.76
C ILE A 57 -22.20 19.23 5.04
N LYS A 58 -23.50 19.44 4.82
CA LYS A 58 -24.18 20.71 5.12
C LYS A 58 -25.04 20.53 6.37
N ILE A 59 -24.80 21.35 7.39
CA ILE A 59 -25.63 21.41 8.60
C ILE A 59 -26.45 22.69 8.51
N ARG A 60 -27.78 22.58 8.54
CA ARG A 60 -28.71 23.73 8.36
C ARG A 60 -28.44 24.53 7.08
N GLY A 61 -28.12 23.84 5.98
CA GLY A 61 -27.86 24.46 4.67
C GLY A 61 -26.49 25.13 4.51
N LYS A 62 -25.69 25.27 5.58
CA LYS A 62 -24.33 25.85 5.53
C LYS A 62 -23.27 24.75 5.61
N SER A 63 -22.19 24.93 4.86
CA SER A 63 -20.99 24.09 4.99
C SER A 63 -20.29 24.37 6.31
N LEU A 64 -19.66 23.34 6.88
CA LEU A 64 -18.84 23.49 8.09
C LEU A 64 -17.71 24.52 7.90
N PRO A 65 -17.35 25.32 8.92
CA PRO A 65 -16.17 26.19 8.89
C PRO A 65 -14.89 25.41 8.54
N GLY A 66 -13.96 26.05 7.83
CA GLY A 66 -12.75 25.39 7.33
C GLY A 66 -11.87 24.75 8.42
N ILE A 67 -11.81 25.35 9.62
CA ILE A 67 -11.06 24.79 10.75
C ILE A 67 -11.69 23.48 11.24
N ILE A 68 -13.03 23.44 11.31
CA ILE A 68 -13.79 22.26 11.76
C ILE A 68 -13.63 21.12 10.75
N GLN A 69 -13.69 21.43 9.45
CA GLN A 69 -13.44 20.42 8.41
C GLN A 69 -12.06 19.78 8.53
N ARG A 70 -11.02 20.58 8.83
CA ARG A 70 -9.64 20.08 8.99
C ARG A 70 -9.50 19.19 10.22
N ILE A 71 -10.03 19.64 11.36
CA ILE A 71 -9.98 18.88 12.63
C ILE A 71 -10.76 17.57 12.48
N LEU A 72 -11.98 17.61 11.94
CA LEU A 72 -12.77 16.40 11.72
C LEU A 72 -12.11 15.43 10.75
N ALA A 73 -11.54 15.92 9.65
CA ALA A 73 -10.82 15.06 8.71
C ALA A 73 -9.56 14.42 9.32
N PHE A 74 -8.83 15.18 10.13
CA PHE A 74 -7.68 14.67 10.88
C PHE A 74 -8.12 13.58 11.86
N ILE A 75 -9.10 13.87 12.73
CA ILE A 75 -9.62 12.90 13.71
C ILE A 75 -10.13 11.65 12.99
N LEU A 76 -10.98 11.79 11.96
CA LEU A 76 -11.52 10.67 11.21
C LEU A 76 -10.42 9.78 10.63
N THR A 77 -9.39 10.37 10.02
CA THR A 77 -8.30 9.60 9.41
C THR A 77 -7.43 8.92 10.48
N VAL A 78 -7.09 9.63 11.56
CA VAL A 78 -6.29 9.07 12.66
C VAL A 78 -7.05 7.95 13.38
N SER A 79 -8.35 8.12 13.62
CA SER A 79 -9.21 7.08 14.20
C SER A 79 -9.31 5.85 13.29
N LEU A 80 -9.44 6.04 11.97
CA LEU A 80 -9.42 4.94 11.01
C LEU A 80 -8.10 4.17 11.06
N LEU A 81 -6.96 4.87 11.03
CA LEU A 81 -5.64 4.24 11.11
C LEU A 81 -5.41 3.54 12.45
N TYR A 82 -5.88 4.11 13.55
CA TYR A 82 -5.84 3.47 14.87
C TYR A 82 -6.70 2.20 14.91
N GLY A 83 -7.90 2.24 14.31
CA GLY A 83 -8.76 1.06 14.18
C GLY A 83 -8.08 -0.05 13.39
N VAL A 84 -7.45 0.29 12.25
CA VAL A 84 -6.64 -0.64 11.46
C VAL A 84 -5.50 -1.22 12.31
N TYR A 85 -4.78 -0.38 13.06
CA TYR A 85 -3.70 -0.84 13.95
C TYR A 85 -4.19 -1.89 14.96
N GLN A 86 -5.35 -1.64 15.57
CA GLN A 86 -5.96 -2.60 16.51
C GLN A 86 -6.35 -3.91 15.80
N ILE A 87 -6.96 -3.82 14.62
CA ILE A 87 -7.33 -4.97 13.80
C ILE A 87 -6.08 -5.79 13.47
N VAL A 88 -5.03 -5.19 12.92
CA VAL A 88 -3.77 -5.88 12.62
C VAL A 88 -3.21 -6.55 13.87
N SER A 89 -3.13 -5.83 14.98
CA SER A 89 -2.58 -6.34 16.24
C SER A 89 -3.35 -7.54 16.78
N VAL A 90 -4.69 -7.55 16.64
CA VAL A 90 -5.54 -8.67 17.05
C VAL A 90 -5.37 -9.86 16.09
N ASN A 91 -5.37 -9.63 14.77
CA ASN A 91 -5.22 -10.70 13.81
C ASN A 91 -3.85 -11.38 13.91
N VAL A 92 -2.77 -10.64 14.16
CA VAL A 92 -1.44 -11.25 14.41
C VAL A 92 -1.49 -12.21 15.59
N LYS A 93 -2.14 -11.83 16.69
CA LYS A 93 -2.31 -12.72 17.85
C LYS A 93 -3.16 -13.94 17.53
N LEU A 94 -4.23 -13.77 16.76
CA LEU A 94 -5.11 -14.87 16.35
C LEU A 94 -4.38 -15.85 15.43
N ILE A 95 -3.56 -15.35 14.50
CA ILE A 95 -2.75 -16.20 13.63
C ILE A 95 -1.76 -17.02 14.46
N SER A 96 -1.03 -16.37 15.39
CA SER A 96 -0.10 -17.08 16.27
C SER A 96 -0.81 -18.11 17.17
N ALA A 97 -2.05 -17.84 17.60
CA ALA A 97 -2.83 -18.77 18.39
C ALA A 97 -3.41 -19.95 17.60
N ASN A 98 -3.53 -19.82 16.27
CA ASN A 98 -4.03 -20.86 15.37
C ASN A 98 -2.92 -21.47 14.50
N ALA A 99 -1.64 -21.19 14.80
CA ALA A 99 -0.50 -21.63 14.01
C ALA A 99 -0.50 -23.15 13.81
N ASP A 100 -0.68 -23.90 14.91
CA ASP A 100 -0.73 -25.37 14.87
C ASP A 100 -1.82 -25.90 13.92
N SER A 101 -2.99 -25.26 13.88
CA SER A 101 -4.09 -25.64 12.98
C SER A 101 -3.75 -25.40 11.51
N TYR A 102 -3.08 -24.29 11.21
CA TYR A 102 -2.63 -23.99 9.85
C TYR A 102 -1.48 -24.92 9.41
N ASP A 103 -0.62 -25.34 10.35
CA ASP A 103 0.43 -26.33 10.12
C ASP A 103 -0.16 -27.72 9.82
N ASP A 104 -1.17 -28.14 10.58
CA ASP A 104 -1.89 -29.41 10.34
C ASP A 104 -2.59 -29.41 8.98
N ASN A 105 -3.29 -28.33 8.64
CA ASN A 105 -3.94 -28.17 7.33
C ASN A 105 -2.94 -28.20 6.17
N LEU A 106 -1.75 -27.63 6.37
CA LEU A 106 -0.69 -27.69 5.37
C LEU A 106 -0.25 -29.15 5.15
N GLN A 107 -0.05 -29.93 6.21
CA GLN A 107 0.31 -31.34 6.07
C GLN A 107 -0.76 -32.13 5.30
N VAL A 108 -2.04 -31.90 5.60
CA VAL A 108 -3.16 -32.49 4.83
C VAL A 108 -3.09 -32.11 3.35
N PHE A 109 -2.80 -30.84 3.04
CA PHE A 109 -2.65 -30.38 1.66
C PHE A 109 -1.45 -31.03 0.95
N ILE A 110 -0.32 -31.16 1.64
CA ILE A 110 0.88 -31.84 1.12
C ILE A 110 0.55 -33.28 0.76
N ASP A 111 -0.16 -34.00 1.65
CA ASP A 111 -0.50 -35.40 1.42
C ASP A 111 -1.50 -35.57 0.27
N GLN A 112 -2.40 -34.61 0.05
CA GLN A 112 -3.25 -34.57 -1.15
C GLN A 112 -2.41 -34.42 -2.43
N ILE A 113 -1.38 -33.57 -2.43
CA ILE A 113 -0.48 -33.41 -3.58
C ILE A 113 0.31 -34.69 -3.82
N LYS A 114 0.87 -35.31 -2.77
CA LYS A 114 1.59 -36.59 -2.87
C LYS A 114 0.69 -37.66 -3.49
N GLY A 115 -0.51 -37.86 -2.94
CA GLY A 115 -1.48 -38.82 -3.47
C GLY A 115 -1.88 -38.55 -4.91
N PHE A 116 -2.05 -37.28 -5.31
CA PHE A 116 -2.30 -36.90 -6.70
C PHE A 116 -1.12 -37.23 -7.62
N THR A 117 0.12 -36.98 -7.17
CA THR A 117 1.34 -37.21 -7.94
C THR A 117 1.60 -38.71 -8.11
N GLU A 118 1.44 -39.49 -7.04
CA GLU A 118 1.55 -40.96 -7.04
C GLU A 118 0.54 -41.59 -7.99
N ALA A 119 -0.73 -41.16 -7.93
CA ALA A 119 -1.80 -41.64 -8.81
C ALA A 119 -1.59 -41.30 -10.29
N ASN A 120 -0.81 -40.25 -10.59
CA ASN A 120 -0.53 -39.78 -11.94
C ASN A 120 0.95 -39.91 -12.33
N SER A 121 1.68 -40.79 -11.65
CA SER A 121 3.14 -41.01 -11.83
C SER A 121 3.56 -41.38 -13.25
N SER A 122 2.62 -41.86 -14.08
CA SER A 122 2.84 -42.11 -15.51
C SER A 122 3.01 -40.83 -16.35
N TYR A 123 2.54 -39.68 -15.86
CA TYR A 123 2.58 -38.39 -16.57
C TYR A 123 3.30 -37.30 -15.78
N ILE A 124 3.37 -37.42 -14.45
CA ILE A 124 3.97 -36.43 -13.56
C ILE A 124 5.16 -37.11 -12.87
N PRO A 125 6.39 -36.58 -13.00
CA PRO A 125 7.53 -37.07 -12.23
C PRO A 125 7.24 -37.03 -10.74
N GLU A 126 7.72 -38.02 -10.00
CA GLU A 126 7.62 -38.04 -8.55
C GLU A 126 8.39 -36.83 -7.98
N VAL A 127 7.65 -35.85 -7.47
CA VAL A 127 8.22 -34.66 -6.83
C VAL A 127 8.28 -34.93 -5.33
N ASN A 128 9.43 -34.72 -4.70
CA ASN A 128 9.51 -34.69 -3.24
C ASN A 128 8.90 -33.37 -2.74
N VAL A 129 7.56 -33.35 -2.67
CA VAL A 129 6.77 -32.19 -2.27
C VAL A 129 7.11 -31.77 -0.85
N GLN A 130 7.38 -32.74 0.04
CA GLN A 130 7.78 -32.48 1.42
C GLN A 130 9.09 -31.69 1.48
N GLU A 131 10.13 -32.17 0.81
CA GLU A 131 11.43 -31.48 0.80
C GLU A 131 11.35 -30.09 0.13
N THR A 132 10.47 -29.91 -0.85
CA THR A 132 10.26 -28.60 -1.49
C THR A 132 9.57 -27.61 -0.55
N ILE A 133 8.60 -28.06 0.24
CA ILE A 133 7.88 -27.21 1.19
C ILE A 133 8.69 -26.97 2.47
N ASP A 134 9.45 -27.96 2.95
CA ASP A 134 10.35 -27.80 4.10
C ASP A 134 11.45 -26.75 3.81
N ARG A 135 11.78 -26.52 2.53
CA ARG A 135 12.68 -25.44 2.10
C ARG A 135 11.99 -24.06 2.07
N ILE A 136 10.66 -24.00 2.07
CA ILE A 136 9.87 -22.77 2.07
C ILE A 136 9.37 -22.52 3.50
N ASP A 137 10.06 -21.64 4.22
CA ASP A 137 9.62 -21.16 5.53
C ASP A 137 8.46 -20.17 5.38
N TYR A 138 7.27 -20.69 5.11
CA TYR A 138 6.06 -19.91 4.92
C TYR A 138 5.67 -19.14 6.19
N GLN A 139 5.96 -19.68 7.38
CA GLN A 139 5.77 -18.99 8.66
C GLN A 139 6.66 -17.75 8.73
N SER A 140 7.91 -17.83 8.30
CA SER A 140 8.81 -16.68 8.19
C SER A 140 8.32 -15.66 7.17
N ILE A 141 7.79 -16.09 6.02
CA ILE A 141 7.20 -15.16 5.03
C ILE A 141 5.99 -14.43 5.61
N LEU A 142 5.04 -15.16 6.19
CA LEU A 142 3.83 -14.60 6.80
C LEU A 142 4.19 -13.67 7.97
N SER A 143 5.03 -14.12 8.89
CA SER A 143 5.49 -13.31 10.02
C SER A 143 6.28 -12.08 9.56
N SER A 144 7.08 -12.16 8.49
CA SER A 144 7.78 -11.00 7.91
C SER A 144 6.83 -9.97 7.33
N VAL A 145 5.77 -10.40 6.63
CA VAL A 145 4.72 -9.50 6.12
C VAL A 145 4.02 -8.82 7.29
N PHE A 146 3.60 -9.58 8.31
CA PHE A 146 2.92 -9.01 9.48
C PHE A 146 3.81 -8.11 10.33
N ASN A 147 5.08 -8.48 10.50
CA ASN A 147 6.06 -7.64 11.18
C ASN A 147 6.30 -6.35 10.41
N SER A 148 6.37 -6.40 9.08
CA SER A 148 6.49 -5.18 8.26
C SER A 148 5.30 -4.25 8.44
N VAL A 149 4.08 -4.79 8.42
CA VAL A 149 2.86 -4.00 8.71
C VAL A 149 2.91 -3.44 10.14
N SER A 150 3.33 -4.25 11.12
CA SER A 150 3.43 -3.84 12.52
C SER A 150 4.50 -2.78 12.75
N VAL A 151 5.65 -2.83 12.08
CA VAL A 151 6.72 -1.82 12.15
C VAL A 151 6.26 -0.50 11.54
N VAL A 152 5.60 -0.55 10.38
CA VAL A 152 5.00 0.63 9.74
C VAL A 152 4.01 1.31 10.69
N LEU A 153 3.21 0.52 11.41
CA LEU A 153 2.27 1.01 12.41
C LEU A 153 2.94 1.36 13.76
N GLY A 154 4.07 0.76 14.10
CA GLY A 154 4.85 1.11 15.31
C GLY A 154 5.49 2.48 15.18
N ASN A 155 5.87 2.86 13.96
CA ASN A 155 6.36 4.21 13.62
C ASN A 155 5.23 5.27 13.53
N PHE A 156 4.01 4.93 13.92
CA PHE A 156 2.84 5.80 13.81
C PHE A 156 3.02 7.15 14.51
N ALA A 157 3.68 7.19 15.68
CA ALA A 157 3.94 8.45 16.38
C ALA A 157 4.73 9.45 15.51
N LEU A 158 5.78 8.97 14.83
CA LEU A 158 6.63 9.79 13.98
C LEU A 158 5.92 10.18 12.67
N VAL A 159 5.13 9.27 12.10
CA VAL A 159 4.25 9.57 10.96
C VAL A 159 3.25 10.68 11.32
N ILE A 160 2.62 10.62 12.49
CA ILE A 160 1.69 11.65 12.97
C ILE A 160 2.38 13.00 13.12
N VAL A 161 3.60 13.03 13.67
CA VAL A 161 4.39 14.28 13.75
C VAL A 161 4.58 14.88 12.36
N TYR A 162 5.02 14.09 11.38
CA TYR A 162 5.18 14.60 10.00
C TYR A 162 3.87 15.03 9.36
N VAL A 163 2.77 14.30 9.60
CA VAL A 163 1.44 14.70 9.11
C VAL A 163 1.03 16.05 9.69
N ILE A 164 1.26 16.29 10.99
CA ILE A 164 0.97 17.58 11.63
C ILE A 164 1.83 18.68 10.98
N PHE A 165 3.13 18.44 10.79
CA PHE A 165 4.00 19.38 10.08
C PHE A 165 3.48 19.68 8.66
N PHE A 166 3.07 18.67 7.89
CA PHE A 166 2.52 18.86 6.55
C PHE A 166 1.21 19.64 6.55
N LEU A 167 0.31 19.38 7.50
CA LEU A 167 -0.95 20.11 7.63
C LEU A 167 -0.75 21.59 8.00
N ILE A 168 0.25 21.89 8.84
CA ILE A 168 0.63 23.26 9.19
C ILE A 168 1.24 23.94 7.96
N GLU A 169 2.26 23.31 7.37
CA GLU A 169 3.06 23.84 6.26
C GLU A 169 2.23 24.08 4.99
N GLU A 170 1.20 23.26 4.74
CA GLU A 170 0.28 23.40 3.61
C GLU A 170 -0.29 24.82 3.46
N ASN A 171 -0.51 25.54 4.57
CA ASN A 171 -1.06 26.91 4.54
C ASN A 171 -0.01 27.97 4.18
N PHE A 172 1.26 27.72 4.46
CA PHE A 172 2.36 28.67 4.28
C PHE A 172 3.19 28.41 3.03
N PHE A 173 3.08 27.20 2.45
CA PHE A 173 3.89 26.77 1.32
C PHE A 173 3.84 27.73 0.12
N SER A 174 2.65 28.24 -0.21
CA SER A 174 2.49 29.19 -1.34
C SER A 174 3.20 30.52 -1.08
N GLN A 175 3.14 31.02 0.16
CA GLN A 175 3.80 32.28 0.55
C GLN A 175 5.32 32.15 0.56
N LYS A 176 5.84 30.99 0.99
CA LYS A 176 7.29 30.71 0.94
C LYS A 176 7.80 30.64 -0.50
N LEU A 177 7.05 29.97 -1.38
CA LEU A 177 7.37 29.95 -2.81
C LEU A 177 7.33 31.34 -3.43
N ASP A 178 6.36 32.17 -3.05
CA ASP A 178 6.28 33.56 -3.49
C ASP A 178 7.51 34.38 -3.10
N ASN A 179 8.02 34.20 -1.87
CA ASN A 179 9.18 34.92 -1.37
C ASN A 179 10.53 34.45 -1.96
N LEU A 180 10.59 33.22 -2.50
CA LEU A 180 11.80 32.68 -3.13
C LEU A 180 12.04 33.25 -4.54
N PHE A 181 10.98 33.52 -5.31
CA PHE A 181 11.08 33.98 -6.70
C PHE A 181 10.88 35.50 -6.83
N LYS A 182 11.93 36.28 -6.52
CA LYS A 182 11.90 37.76 -6.55
C LYS A 182 11.74 38.41 -7.95
N LYS A 183 11.89 37.67 -9.06
CA LYS A 183 11.75 38.19 -10.45
C LYS A 183 10.41 37.75 -11.09
N ASP A 184 9.57 38.72 -11.46
CA ASP A 184 8.17 38.51 -11.86
C ASP A 184 7.95 37.60 -13.09
N ALA A 185 8.84 37.63 -14.08
CA ALA A 185 8.65 36.89 -15.33
C ALA A 185 8.73 35.36 -15.16
N ASN A 186 9.66 34.86 -14.31
CA ASN A 186 9.78 33.43 -14.01
C ASN A 186 8.84 32.98 -12.89
N ARG A 187 8.40 33.91 -12.03
CA ARG A 187 7.52 33.61 -10.89
C ARG A 187 6.16 33.06 -11.32
N LYS A 188 5.46 33.75 -12.23
CA LYS A 188 4.13 33.29 -12.71
C LYS A 188 4.20 31.91 -13.37
N ASN A 189 5.24 31.65 -14.15
CA ASN A 189 5.46 30.35 -14.80
C ASN A 189 5.72 29.25 -13.77
N VAL A 190 6.62 29.47 -12.79
CA VAL A 190 6.94 28.49 -11.74
C VAL A 190 5.71 28.21 -10.87
N MET A 191 5.01 29.24 -10.40
CA MET A 191 3.78 29.07 -9.61
C MET A 191 2.70 28.32 -10.39
N GLY A 192 2.56 28.61 -11.69
CA GLY A 192 1.65 27.89 -12.58
C GLY A 192 2.01 26.41 -12.70
N ILE A 193 3.30 26.08 -12.85
CA ILE A 193 3.79 24.69 -12.89
C ILE A 193 3.51 23.98 -11.55
N VAL A 194 3.90 24.59 -10.42
CA VAL A 194 3.68 24.02 -9.08
C VAL A 194 2.19 23.82 -8.81
N GLY A 195 1.34 24.77 -9.18
CA GLY A 195 -0.12 24.66 -9.06
C GLY A 195 -0.68 23.49 -9.88
N ARG A 196 -0.20 23.30 -11.12
CA ARG A 196 -0.58 22.15 -11.95
C ARG A 196 -0.13 20.82 -11.36
N ILE A 197 1.11 20.75 -10.87
CA ILE A 197 1.65 19.56 -10.19
C ILE A 197 0.79 19.24 -8.97
N ASN A 198 0.55 20.21 -8.09
CA ASN A 198 -0.29 20.03 -6.91
C ASN A 198 -1.69 19.55 -7.28
N LYS A 199 -2.32 20.12 -8.31
CA LYS A 199 -3.66 19.69 -8.74
C LYS A 199 -3.62 18.26 -9.29
N ALA A 200 -2.62 17.90 -10.09
CA ALA A 200 -2.46 16.58 -10.66
C ALA A 200 -2.21 15.52 -9.57
N VAL A 201 -1.28 15.78 -8.64
CA VAL A 201 -0.95 14.86 -7.55
C VAL A 201 -2.15 14.69 -6.61
N ASN A 202 -2.83 15.77 -6.23
CA ASN A 202 -4.05 15.66 -5.44
C ASN A 202 -5.15 14.87 -6.14
N LYS A 203 -5.36 15.11 -7.43
CA LYS A 203 -6.36 14.36 -8.20
C LYS A 203 -6.00 12.88 -8.26
N TYR A 204 -4.72 12.55 -8.49
CA TYR A 204 -4.23 11.17 -8.48
C TYR A 204 -4.51 10.50 -7.14
N PHE A 205 -4.03 11.06 -6.02
CA PHE A 205 -4.23 10.44 -4.71
C PHE A 205 -5.70 10.34 -4.31
N THR A 206 -6.53 11.35 -4.62
CA THR A 206 -7.97 11.28 -4.33
C THR A 206 -8.65 10.17 -5.14
N VAL A 207 -8.42 10.10 -6.46
CA VAL A 207 -9.00 9.03 -7.29
C VAL A 207 -8.48 7.67 -6.83
N LYS A 208 -7.19 7.56 -6.52
CA LYS A 208 -6.59 6.31 -6.07
C LYS A 208 -7.16 5.86 -4.73
N THR A 209 -7.37 6.78 -3.80
CA THR A 209 -8.03 6.49 -2.52
C THR A 209 -9.47 6.01 -2.72
N GLU A 210 -10.22 6.66 -3.62
CA GLU A 210 -11.60 6.29 -3.93
C GLU A 210 -11.67 4.87 -4.55
N VAL A 211 -10.83 4.59 -5.54
CA VAL A 211 -10.75 3.25 -6.18
C VAL A 211 -10.28 2.21 -5.17
N SER A 212 -9.20 2.45 -4.43
CA SER A 212 -8.68 1.52 -3.42
C SER A 212 -9.71 1.20 -2.35
N LEU A 213 -10.51 2.18 -1.89
CA LEU A 213 -11.59 1.95 -0.91
C LEU A 213 -12.67 1.03 -1.47
N ILE A 214 -13.09 1.24 -2.72
CA ILE A 214 -14.10 0.40 -3.39
C ILE A 214 -13.57 -1.02 -3.57
N THR A 215 -12.37 -1.16 -4.13
CA THR A 215 -11.72 -2.45 -4.35
C THR A 215 -11.54 -3.22 -3.04
N ALA A 216 -11.05 -2.56 -1.99
CA ALA A 216 -10.90 -3.18 -0.67
C ALA A 216 -12.26 -3.57 -0.06
N GLY A 217 -13.28 -2.72 -0.20
CA GLY A 217 -14.62 -2.99 0.29
C GLY A 217 -15.30 -4.18 -0.40
N ILE A 218 -15.17 -4.28 -1.73
CA ILE A 218 -15.69 -5.43 -2.47
C ILE A 218 -14.89 -6.70 -2.13
N SER A 219 -13.56 -6.60 -2.08
CA SER A 219 -12.70 -7.75 -1.72
C SER A 219 -12.97 -8.23 -0.29
N TYR A 220 -13.23 -7.32 0.65
CA TYR A 220 -13.67 -7.65 2.00
C TYR A 220 -14.93 -8.52 1.99
N LEU A 221 -15.95 -8.12 1.22
CA LEU A 221 -17.22 -8.86 1.13
C LEU A 221 -17.02 -10.22 0.48
N ILE A 222 -16.16 -10.32 -0.54
CA ILE A 222 -15.81 -11.59 -1.20
C ILE A 222 -15.14 -12.54 -0.19
N LEU A 223 -14.09 -12.08 0.49
CA LEU A 223 -13.36 -12.90 1.46
C LEU A 223 -14.25 -13.32 2.63
N LEU A 224 -15.10 -12.42 3.11
CA LEU A 224 -16.09 -12.72 4.15
C LEU A 224 -17.10 -13.78 3.68
N ALA A 225 -17.62 -13.66 2.46
CA ALA A 225 -18.59 -14.61 1.89
C ALA A 225 -17.99 -16.01 1.71
N TYR A 226 -16.70 -16.05 1.40
CA TYR A 226 -15.94 -17.29 1.27
C TYR A 226 -15.45 -17.88 2.60
N GLY A 227 -15.66 -17.17 3.71
CA GLY A 227 -15.20 -17.61 5.02
C GLY A 227 -13.68 -17.59 5.16
N VAL A 228 -12.97 -16.78 4.36
CA VAL A 228 -11.51 -16.60 4.53
C VAL A 228 -11.26 -15.85 5.83
N ASP A 229 -10.35 -16.34 6.66
CA ASP A 229 -10.03 -15.70 7.94
C ASP A 229 -9.43 -14.31 7.73
N PHE A 230 -9.67 -13.43 8.71
CA PHE A 230 -9.12 -12.08 8.75
C PHE A 230 -9.47 -11.19 7.53
N PRO A 231 -10.73 -11.17 7.05
CA PRO A 231 -11.09 -10.46 5.81
C PRO A 231 -10.82 -8.95 5.91
N VAL A 232 -10.93 -8.36 7.10
CA VAL A 232 -10.62 -6.94 7.33
C VAL A 232 -9.12 -6.65 7.17
N LEU A 233 -8.25 -7.57 7.60
CA LEU A 233 -6.80 -7.45 7.45
C LEU A 233 -6.42 -7.48 5.97
N TRP A 234 -6.95 -8.45 5.24
CA TRP A 234 -6.71 -8.58 3.80
C TRP A 234 -7.23 -7.38 3.03
N ALA A 235 -8.43 -6.90 3.33
CA ALA A 235 -8.98 -5.68 2.73
C ALA A 235 -8.08 -4.46 2.97
N PHE A 236 -7.49 -4.33 4.16
CA PHE A 236 -6.51 -3.26 4.43
C PHE A 236 -5.23 -3.41 3.61
N ILE A 237 -4.67 -4.63 3.51
CA ILE A 237 -3.48 -4.89 2.69
C ILE A 237 -3.79 -4.57 1.22
N ILE A 238 -4.94 -5.01 0.71
CA ILE A 238 -5.41 -4.70 -0.65
C ILE A 238 -5.55 -3.18 -0.84
N PHE A 239 -6.15 -2.47 0.11
CA PHE A 239 -6.29 -1.01 0.07
C PHE A 239 -4.92 -0.32 -0.10
N VAL A 240 -3.93 -0.71 0.72
CA VAL A 240 -2.58 -0.11 0.71
C VAL A 240 -1.81 -0.49 -0.56
N LEU A 241 -1.75 -1.77 -0.88
CA LEU A 241 -0.99 -2.26 -2.04
C LEU A 241 -1.55 -1.75 -3.35
N ASN A 242 -2.86 -1.50 -3.45
CA ASN A 242 -3.46 -0.95 -4.66
C ASN A 242 -2.83 0.40 -5.04
N TYR A 243 -2.25 1.19 -4.11
CA TYR A 243 -1.51 2.41 -4.47
C TYR A 243 -0.29 2.17 -5.37
N ILE A 244 0.26 0.94 -5.40
CA ILE A 244 1.40 0.54 -6.23
C ILE A 244 0.88 -0.01 -7.58
N PRO A 245 1.15 0.65 -8.72
CA PRO A 245 0.65 0.19 -10.02
C PRO A 245 1.18 -1.20 -10.42
N TYR A 246 0.32 -2.02 -11.02
CA TYR A 246 0.56 -3.38 -11.56
C TYR A 246 0.99 -4.44 -10.53
N ILE A 247 2.09 -4.20 -9.82
CA ILE A 247 2.63 -5.12 -8.82
C ILE A 247 1.74 -5.17 -7.59
N GLY A 248 1.19 -4.02 -7.20
CA GLY A 248 0.34 -3.91 -6.03
C GLY A 248 -0.89 -4.80 -6.11
N SER A 249 -1.57 -4.82 -7.26
CA SER A 249 -2.79 -5.62 -7.40
C SER A 249 -2.53 -7.12 -7.34
N LEU A 250 -1.52 -7.56 -8.10
CA LEU A 250 -1.11 -8.96 -8.14
C LEU A 250 -0.71 -9.48 -6.75
N VAL A 251 0.12 -8.71 -6.02
CA VAL A 251 0.53 -9.11 -4.66
C VAL A 251 -0.66 -9.06 -3.70
N ALA A 252 -1.54 -8.07 -3.84
CA ALA A 252 -2.73 -7.92 -3.01
C ALA A 252 -3.73 -9.08 -3.13
N SER A 253 -3.86 -9.69 -4.32
CA SER A 253 -4.70 -10.88 -4.54
C SER A 253 -3.99 -12.18 -4.17
N LEU A 254 -2.68 -12.28 -4.42
CA LEU A 254 -1.90 -13.47 -4.10
C LEU A 254 -1.85 -13.74 -2.59
N LEU A 255 -1.67 -12.72 -1.75
CA LEU A 255 -1.53 -12.92 -0.31
C LEU A 255 -2.73 -13.64 0.34
N PRO A 256 -3.99 -13.16 0.21
CA PRO A 256 -5.14 -13.87 0.75
C PRO A 256 -5.40 -15.21 0.03
N ALA A 257 -5.07 -15.33 -1.26
CA ALA A 257 -5.25 -16.58 -1.99
C ALA A 257 -4.30 -17.68 -1.50
N ILE A 258 -3.03 -17.33 -1.29
CA ILE A 258 -2.03 -18.23 -0.69
C ILE A 258 -2.47 -18.61 0.72
N PHE A 259 -2.89 -17.64 1.52
CA PHE A 259 -3.40 -17.89 2.87
C PHE A 259 -4.59 -18.87 2.90
N ALA A 260 -5.49 -18.79 1.92
CA ALA A 260 -6.62 -19.71 1.81
C ALA A 260 -6.21 -21.19 1.64
N ILE A 261 -5.03 -21.48 1.08
CA ILE A 261 -4.52 -22.86 1.02
C ILE A 261 -4.28 -23.41 2.43
N PHE A 262 -3.62 -22.62 3.28
CA PHE A 262 -3.32 -23.00 4.67
C PHE A 262 -4.57 -23.07 5.53
N GLN A 263 -5.58 -22.25 5.23
CA GLN A 263 -6.83 -22.27 5.97
C GLN A 263 -7.72 -23.47 5.62
N PHE A 264 -7.81 -23.83 4.34
CA PHE A 264 -8.78 -24.82 3.86
C PHE A 264 -8.16 -26.18 3.49
N ALA A 265 -6.85 -26.34 3.64
CA ALA A 265 -6.11 -27.56 3.26
C ALA A 265 -6.40 -28.02 1.81
N SER A 266 -6.56 -27.07 0.88
CA SER A 266 -6.96 -27.36 -0.50
C SER A 266 -6.47 -26.30 -1.49
N PHE A 267 -6.21 -26.71 -2.74
CA PHE A 267 -5.78 -25.82 -3.82
C PHE A 267 -6.92 -24.95 -4.38
N TRP A 268 -8.15 -25.46 -4.43
CA TRP A 268 -9.27 -24.74 -5.06
C TRP A 268 -9.56 -23.36 -4.43
N PRO A 269 -9.48 -23.22 -3.08
CA PRO A 269 -9.50 -21.92 -2.40
C PRO A 269 -8.58 -20.86 -2.96
N PHE A 270 -7.34 -21.21 -3.28
CA PHE A 270 -6.41 -20.28 -3.93
C PHE A 270 -6.98 -19.74 -5.24
N VAL A 271 -7.51 -20.62 -6.09
CA VAL A 271 -7.98 -20.26 -7.44
C VAL A 271 -9.14 -19.27 -7.34
N TRP A 272 -10.21 -19.62 -6.62
CA TRP A 272 -11.36 -18.73 -6.57
C TRP A 272 -11.09 -17.45 -5.78
N VAL A 273 -10.28 -17.46 -4.71
CA VAL A 273 -9.86 -16.19 -4.05
C VAL A 273 -9.08 -15.33 -5.01
N PHE A 274 -8.04 -15.88 -5.64
CA PHE A 274 -7.13 -15.12 -6.50
C PHE A 274 -7.89 -14.44 -7.65
N PHE A 275 -8.64 -15.22 -8.43
CA PHE A 275 -9.33 -14.67 -9.61
C PHE A 275 -10.46 -13.71 -9.26
N THR A 276 -11.20 -13.95 -8.17
CA THR A 276 -12.30 -13.04 -7.79
C THR A 276 -11.79 -11.75 -7.19
N VAL A 277 -10.74 -11.79 -6.37
CA VAL A 277 -10.10 -10.59 -5.84
C VAL A 277 -9.38 -9.84 -6.97
N GLU A 278 -8.65 -10.52 -7.85
CA GLU A 278 -7.96 -9.88 -8.98
C GLU A 278 -8.94 -9.24 -9.96
N ALA A 279 -10.09 -9.87 -10.25
CA ALA A 279 -11.12 -9.31 -11.11
C ALA A 279 -11.71 -7.98 -10.59
N VAL A 280 -11.63 -7.73 -9.27
CA VAL A 280 -12.07 -6.46 -8.65
C VAL A 280 -11.00 -5.37 -8.76
N GLN A 281 -9.75 -5.75 -9.01
CA GLN A 281 -8.59 -4.85 -9.06
C GLN A 281 -8.29 -4.31 -10.47
N ILE A 282 -8.70 -5.04 -11.50
CA ILE A 282 -8.53 -4.69 -12.93
C ILE A 282 -9.69 -3.82 -13.41
#